data_AF-A0A4Z1IHU6-F1
#
_entry.id   AF-A0A4Z1IHU6-F1
#
_cell.length_a   1.000
_cell.length_b   1.000
_cell.length_c   1.000
_cell.angle_alpha   90.00
_cell.angle_beta   90.00
_cell.angle_gamma   90.00
#
_symmetry.space_group_name_H-M   'P 1'
#
loop_
_entity.id
_entity.type
_entity.pdbx_description
1 polymer ?
#
loop_
_entity_poly.entity_id
_entity_poly.type
_entity_poly.pdbx_seq_one_letter_code
_entity_poly.pdbx_strand_id
1 'polypeptide(L)'
;MVCMTLSHRMSRSRDHPESKAPAQKFYMYRGNAIRSLTEEFHVEDKCAADSVIAGALTLLLIDVQHGTLTWRCHLEGINKMIKLRGGFPDLAR
;
A
#
# COMPACT_ATOMS: atom_id res chain seq x y z
N MET A 1 -3.92 -1.55 -7.02
CA MET A 1 -4.86 -2.70 -6.99
C MET A 1 -4.20 -4.06 -7.21
N VAL A 2 -3.22 -4.24 -8.13
CA VAL A 2 -2.60 -5.55 -8.40
C VAL A 2 -2.08 -6.27 -7.14
N CYS A 3 -1.35 -5.56 -6.28
CA CYS A 3 -0.84 -6.13 -5.03
C CYS A 3 -1.96 -6.59 -4.07
N MET A 4 -3.08 -5.87 -4.02
CA MET A 4 -4.23 -6.25 -3.19
C MET A 4 -4.90 -7.53 -3.71
N THR A 5 -5.06 -7.66 -5.02
CA THR A 5 -5.60 -8.88 -5.64
C THR A 5 -4.68 -10.08 -5.43
N LEU A 6 -3.37 -9.89 -5.57
CA LEU A 6 -2.39 -10.95 -5.35
C LEU A 6 -2.32 -11.35 -3.87
N SER A 7 -2.33 -10.37 -2.95
CA SER A 7 -2.43 -10.58 -1.50
C SER A 7 -3.64 -11.44 -1.15
N HIS A 8 -4.83 -11.06 -1.62
CA HIS A 8 -6.06 -11.83 -1.39
C HIS A 8 -5.96 -13.28 -1.91
N ARG A 9 -5.40 -13.48 -3.10
CA ARG A 9 -5.16 -14.83 -3.64
C ARG A 9 -4.17 -15.63 -2.78
N MET A 10 -3.08 -15.01 -2.36
CA MET A 10 -2.10 -15.62 -1.46
C MET A 10 -2.74 -16.02 -0.13
N SER A 11 -3.55 -15.15 0.48
CA SER A 11 -4.27 -15.45 1.73
C SER A 11 -5.24 -16.63 1.57
N ARG A 12 -5.91 -16.75 0.43
CA ARG A 12 -6.84 -17.86 0.13
C ARG A 12 -6.15 -19.17 -0.22
N SER A 13 -4.91 -19.13 -0.72
CA SER A 13 -4.15 -20.30 -1.15
C SER A 13 -3.05 -20.71 -0.17
N ARG A 14 -3.10 -20.24 1.10
CA ARG A 14 -2.06 -20.50 2.11
C ARG A 14 -1.75 -21.98 2.32
N ASP A 15 -2.74 -22.85 2.11
CA ASP A 15 -2.62 -24.31 2.30
C ASP A 15 -2.34 -25.07 0.99
N HIS A 16 -2.07 -24.38 -0.12
CA HIS A 16 -1.79 -25.02 -1.41
C HIS A 16 -0.35 -24.79 -1.89
N PRO A 17 0.34 -25.83 -2.41
CA PRO A 17 1.74 -25.76 -2.85
C PRO A 17 1.98 -24.81 -4.04
N GLU A 18 0.94 -24.38 -4.75
CA GLU A 18 1.01 -23.40 -5.85
C GLU A 18 1.15 -21.93 -5.38
N SER A 19 1.22 -21.68 -4.07
CA SER A 19 1.30 -20.33 -3.47
C SER A 19 2.55 -19.51 -3.82
N LYS A 20 3.58 -20.12 -4.44
CA LYS A 20 4.85 -19.44 -4.76
C LYS A 20 4.76 -18.44 -5.93
N ALA A 21 4.04 -18.78 -7.00
CA ALA A 21 3.97 -17.91 -8.18
C ALA A 21 3.22 -16.57 -7.93
N PRO A 22 2.11 -16.55 -7.16
CA PRO A 22 1.47 -15.29 -6.75
C PRO A 22 2.36 -14.41 -5.87
N ALA A 23 3.15 -15.00 -4.97
CA ALA A 23 4.03 -14.27 -4.06
C ALA A 23 5.15 -13.54 -4.81
N GLN A 24 5.80 -14.19 -5.77
CA GLN A 24 6.83 -13.54 -6.59
C GLN A 24 6.29 -12.31 -7.33
N LYS A 25 5.13 -12.45 -7.98
CA LYS A 25 4.47 -11.34 -8.67
C LYS A 25 4.09 -10.23 -7.68
N PHE A 26 3.58 -10.60 -6.50
CA PHE A 26 3.22 -9.64 -5.47
C PHE A 26 4.42 -8.76 -5.09
N TYR A 27 5.56 -9.37 -4.74
CA TYR A 27 6.75 -8.62 -4.34
C TYR A 27 7.33 -7.78 -5.47
N MET A 28 7.28 -8.27 -6.73
CA MET A 28 7.69 -7.50 -7.90
C MET A 28 6.84 -6.23 -8.08
N TYR A 29 5.51 -6.35 -8.09
CA TYR A 29 4.62 -5.19 -8.23
C TYR A 29 4.71 -4.25 -7.02
N ARG A 30 4.87 -4.78 -5.81
CA ARG A 30 5.07 -3.97 -4.60
C ARG A 30 6.36 -3.15 -4.69
N GLY A 31 7.46 -3.78 -5.11
CA GLY A 31 8.75 -3.08 -5.30
C GLY A 31 8.67 -1.97 -6.35
N ASN A 32 7.97 -2.22 -7.48
CA ASN A 32 7.76 -1.19 -8.50
C ASN A 32 6.92 -0.01 -7.98
N ALA A 33 5.86 -0.28 -7.21
CA ALA A 33 5.03 0.76 -6.61
C ALA A 33 5.82 1.61 -5.60
N ILE A 34 6.65 0.98 -4.75
CA ILE A 34 7.51 1.69 -3.80
C ILE A 34 8.49 2.59 -4.55
N ARG A 35 9.18 2.06 -5.56
CA ARG A 35 10.14 2.84 -6.35
C ARG A 35 9.50 4.04 -7.02
N SER A 36 8.36 3.85 -7.67
CA SER A 36 7.61 4.94 -8.31
C SER A 36 7.15 6.00 -7.30
N LEU A 37 6.68 5.61 -6.12
CA LEU A 37 6.33 6.58 -5.07
C LEU A 37 7.54 7.33 -4.52
N THR A 38 8.67 6.64 -4.34
CA THR A 38 9.92 7.28 -3.94
C THR A 38 10.35 8.33 -4.96
N GLU A 39 10.26 8.03 -6.25
CA GLU A 39 10.55 8.99 -7.32
C GLU A 39 9.63 10.22 -7.24
N GLU A 40 8.32 10.03 -7.05
CA GLU A 40 7.35 11.12 -6.92
C GLU A 40 7.55 11.96 -5.63
N PHE A 41 8.00 11.35 -4.52
CA PHE A 41 8.31 12.09 -3.30
C PHE A 41 9.48 13.07 -3.44
N HIS A 42 10.41 12.82 -4.37
CA HIS A 42 11.54 13.72 -4.62
C HIS A 42 11.20 14.89 -5.55
N VAL A 43 9.96 14.95 -6.06
CA VAL A 43 9.47 16.08 -6.84
C VAL A 43 8.71 17.01 -5.90
N GLU A 44 9.33 18.14 -5.54
CA GLU A 44 8.84 19.09 -4.51
C GLU A 44 7.36 19.48 -4.67
N ASP A 45 6.88 19.59 -5.90
CA ASP A 45 5.51 20.05 -6.21
C ASP A 45 4.47 18.90 -6.27
N LYS A 46 4.91 17.64 -6.20
CA LYS A 46 4.04 16.46 -6.36
C LYS A 46 3.92 15.59 -5.12
N CYS A 47 4.74 15.79 -4.10
CA CYS A 47 4.75 14.91 -2.92
C CYS A 47 3.41 14.87 -2.17
N ALA A 48 2.61 15.94 -2.28
CA ALA A 48 1.27 16.07 -1.69
C ALA A 48 0.12 15.80 -2.69
N ALA A 49 0.42 15.40 -3.93
CA ALA A 49 -0.61 15.07 -4.92
C ALA A 49 -1.48 13.90 -4.45
N ASP A 50 -2.76 13.94 -4.80
CA ASP A 50 -3.75 12.92 -4.41
C ASP A 50 -3.34 11.51 -4.84
N SER A 51 -2.72 11.39 -6.02
CA SER A 51 -2.21 10.13 -6.55
C SER A 51 -1.09 9.55 -5.68
N VAL A 52 -0.17 10.38 -5.19
CA VAL A 52 0.95 9.97 -4.32
C VAL A 52 0.42 9.52 -2.97
N ILE A 53 -0.50 10.31 -2.38
CA ILE A 53 -1.13 9.99 -1.10
C ILE A 53 -1.94 8.70 -1.20
N ALA A 54 -2.78 8.55 -2.24
CA ALA A 54 -3.55 7.33 -2.47
C ALA A 54 -2.65 6.10 -2.67
N GLY A 55 -1.52 6.26 -3.39
CA GLY A 55 -0.53 5.21 -3.56
C GLY A 55 0.12 4.79 -2.25
N ALA A 56 0.55 5.74 -1.43
CA ALA A 56 1.14 5.49 -0.12
C ALA A 56 0.14 4.84 0.85
N LEU A 57 -1.10 5.35 0.92
CA LEU A 57 -2.18 4.74 1.71
C LEU A 57 -2.43 3.29 1.28
N THR A 58 -2.47 3.03 -0.03
CA THR A 58 -2.68 1.68 -0.58
C THR A 58 -1.57 0.71 -0.13
N LEU A 59 -0.30 1.11 -0.19
CA LEU A 59 0.81 0.27 0.25
C LEU A 59 0.76 -0.02 1.75
N LEU A 60 0.52 1.02 2.57
CA LEU A 60 0.42 0.86 4.01
C LEU A 60 -0.74 -0.08 4.39
N LEU A 61 -1.89 0.03 3.74
CA LEU A 61 -3.03 -0.87 3.96
C LEU A 61 -2.72 -2.32 3.58
N ILE A 62 -1.97 -2.54 2.49
CA ILE A 62 -1.51 -3.88 2.09
C ILE A 62 -0.57 -4.46 3.16
N ASP A 63 0.34 -3.66 3.71
CA ASP A 63 1.26 -4.12 4.75
C ASP A 63 0.51 -4.46 6.06
N VAL A 64 -0.51 -3.68 6.41
CA VAL A 64 -1.42 -3.98 7.52
C VAL A 64 -2.15 -5.31 7.29
N GLN A 65 -2.67 -5.55 6.09
CA GLN A 65 -3.37 -6.80 5.74
C GLN A 65 -2.48 -8.04 5.89
N HIS A 66 -1.17 -7.92 5.63
CA HIS A 66 -0.23 -9.04 5.80
C HIS A 66 0.23 -9.24 7.24
N GLY A 67 -0.13 -8.35 8.18
CA GLY A 67 0.29 -8.45 9.57
C GLY A 67 1.80 -8.32 9.75
N THR A 68 2.46 -7.44 8.99
CA THR A 68 3.89 -7.15 9.19
C THR A 68 4.15 -6.74 10.64
N LEU A 69 5.36 -6.97 11.18
CA LEU A 69 5.70 -6.61 12.57
C LEU A 69 5.41 -5.12 12.90
N THR A 70 5.40 -4.27 11.89
CA THR A 70 5.20 -2.82 11.95
C THR A 70 3.76 -2.37 11.65
N TRP A 71 2.79 -3.28 11.55
CA TRP A 71 1.41 -2.96 11.14
C TRP A 71 0.76 -1.83 11.94
N ARG A 72 1.05 -1.72 13.26
CA ARG A 72 0.54 -0.64 14.11
C ARG A 72 1.06 0.72 13.68
N CYS A 73 2.35 0.84 13.40
CA CYS A 73 2.97 2.06 12.92
C CYS A 73 2.39 2.48 11.56
N HIS A 74 2.11 1.51 10.69
CA HIS A 74 1.47 1.77 9.40
C HIS A 74 0.04 2.29 9.56
N LEU A 75 -0.77 1.70 10.44
CA LEU A 75 -2.11 2.22 10.76
C LEU A 75 -2.09 3.62 11.36
N GLU A 76 -1.14 3.88 12.26
CA GLU A 76 -0.99 5.21 12.84
C GLU A 76 -0.62 6.25 11.77
N GLY A 77 0.32 5.90 10.87
CA GLY A 77 0.68 6.72 9.72
C GLY A 77 -0.51 7.01 8.81
N ILE A 78 -1.29 5.98 8.45
CA ILE A 78 -2.53 6.11 7.67
C ILE A 78 -3.48 7.11 8.33
N ASN A 79 -3.73 6.96 9.63
CA ASN A 79 -4.63 7.84 10.37
C ASN A 79 -4.13 9.30 10.37
N LYS A 80 -2.82 9.52 10.55
CA LYS A 80 -2.22 10.86 10.48
C LYS A 80 -2.37 11.47 9.09
N MET A 81 -2.10 10.71 8.03
CA MET A 81 -2.25 11.17 6.64
C MET A 81 -3.70 11.57 6.33
N ILE A 82 -4.68 10.76 6.75
CA ILE A 82 -6.11 11.06 6.57
C ILE A 82 -6.48 12.36 7.29
N LYS A 83 -6.03 12.55 8.54
CA LYS A 83 -6.30 13.77 9.30
C LYS A 83 -5.69 15.01 8.66
N LEU A 84 -4.46 14.92 8.15
CA LEU A 84 -3.80 16.02 7.43
C LEU A 84 -4.56 16.43 6.16
N ARG A 85 -5.39 15.53 5.61
CA ARG A 85 -6.23 15.77 4.43
C ARG A 85 -7.64 16.26 4.73
N GLY A 86 -7.92 16.66 5.97
CA GLY A 86 -9.27 17.08 6.40
C GLY A 86 -10.15 15.94 6.90
N GLY A 87 -9.60 14.72 7.01
CA GLY A 87 -10.34 13.53 7.41
C GLY A 87 -10.95 12.78 6.24
N PHE A 88 -11.71 11.72 6.54
CA PHE A 88 -12.35 10.88 5.52
C PHE A 88 -13.29 11.64 4.56
N PRO A 89 -14.12 12.59 5.01
CA PRO A 89 -15.05 13.29 4.10
C PRO A 89 -14.34 14.07 2.99
N ASP A 90 -13.21 14.70 3.31
CA ASP A 90 -12.44 15.49 2.36
C ASP A 90 -11.47 14.63 1.54
N LEU A 91 -11.02 13.50 2.08
CA LEU A 91 -10.21 12.53 1.34
C LEU A 91 -11.00 11.80 0.24
N ALA A 92 -12.31 11.59 0.45
CA ALA A 92 -13.17 10.84 -0.46
C ALA A 92 -13.86 11.72 -1.53
N ARG A 93 -13.66 13.03 -1.48
CA ARG A 93 -14.25 14.01 -2.40
C ARG A 93 -13.29 14.31 -3.55
#